data_AF-G3C5Y4-F1
#
_entry.id   AF-G3C5Y4-F1
#
_cell.length_a   1.000
_cell.length_b   1.000
_cell.length_c   1.000
_cell.angle_alpha   90.00
_cell.angle_beta   90.00
_cell.angle_gamma   90.00
#
_symmetry.space_group_name_H-M   'P 1'
#
loop_
_entity.id
_entity.type
_entity.pdbx_description
1 polymer ?
#
loop_
_entity_poly.entity_id
_entity_poly.type
_entity_poly.pdbx_seq_one_letter_code
_entity_poly.pdbx_strand_id
1 'polypeptide(L)' 'QHVRLLNRHFYNREEFVLFDSDVGEFRAVTELGRPDAEDLNSQKELLEQRRAAVDTY' A
#
# COMPACT_ATOMS: atom_id res chain seq x y z
N GLN A 1 18.81 -6.16 9.89
CA GLN A 1 17.89 -6.91 9.01
C GLN A 1 16.82 -5.90 8.59
N HIS A 2 16.54 -5.72 7.29
CA HIS A 2 15.51 -4.77 6.83
C HIS A 2 14.23 -5.58 6.58
N VAL A 3 13.16 -5.26 7.31
CA VAL A 3 11.84 -5.88 7.09
C VAL A 3 11.17 -5.12 5.95
N ARG A 4 10.59 -5.86 5.01
CA ARG A 4 9.77 -5.29 3.94
C ARG A 4 8.33 -5.74 4.13
N LEU A 5 7.44 -4.77 4.36
CA LEU A 5 6.01 -5.01 4.53
C LEU A 5 5.29 -4.76 3.20
N LEU A 6 4.54 -5.77 2.76
CA LEU A 6 3.69 -5.69 1.57
C LEU A 6 2.23 -5.82 2.00
N ASN A 7 1.41 -4.79 1.76
CA ASN A 7 -0.03 -4.85 1.95
C ASN A 7 -0.71 -4.92 0.59
N ARG A 8 -1.33 -6.06 0.28
CA ARG A 8 -1.87 -6.36 -1.05
C ARG A 8 -3.39 -6.45 -1.00
N HIS A 9 -4.04 -5.76 -1.92
CA HIS A 9 -5.48 -5.74 -2.07
C HIS A 9 -5.89 -6.53 -3.32
N PHE A 10 -6.82 -7.46 -3.14
CA PHE A 10 -7.29 -8.35 -4.19
C PHE A 10 -8.80 -8.25 -4.40
N TYR A 11 -9.22 -8.20 -5.65
CA TYR A 11 -10.62 -8.29 -6.07
C TYR A 11 -10.73 -9.30 -7.22
N ASN A 12 -11.69 -10.22 -7.17
CA ASN A 12 -11.82 -11.31 -8.16
C ASN A 12 -10.52 -12.09 -8.42
N ARG A 13 -9.68 -12.28 -7.38
CA ARG A 13 -8.34 -12.90 -7.44
C ARG A 13 -7.29 -12.09 -8.22
N GLU A 14 -7.59 -10.87 -8.61
CA GLU A 14 -6.66 -9.93 -9.23
C GLU A 14 -6.16 -8.94 -8.18
N GLU A 15 -4.84 -8.77 -8.10
CA GLU A 15 -4.22 -7.73 -7.27
C GLU A 15 -4.43 -6.38 -7.95
N PHE A 16 -5.05 -5.42 -7.27
CA PHE A 16 -5.34 -4.10 -7.86
C PHE A 16 -4.55 -2.96 -7.20
N VAL A 17 -4.17 -3.10 -5.93
CA VAL A 17 -3.36 -2.11 -5.18
C VAL A 17 -2.36 -2.82 -4.25
N LEU A 18 -1.15 -2.26 -4.14
CA LEU A 18 -0.07 -2.71 -3.28
C LEU A 18 0.54 -1.54 -2.50
N PHE A 19 0.60 -1.63 -1.16
CA PHE A 19 1.53 -0.82 -0.37
C PHE A 19 2.86 -1.55 -0.22
N ASP A 20 3.96 -0.84 -0.49
CA ASP A 20 5.32 -1.33 -0.29
C ASP A 20 6.05 -0.42 0.70
N SER A 21 6.48 -0.96 1.84
CA SER A 21 7.15 -0.16 2.88
C SER A 21 8.45 0.48 2.41
N ASP A 22 9.13 -0.11 1.41
CA ASP A 22 10.36 0.46 0.85
C ASP A 22 10.08 1.73 0.02
N VAL A 23 8.86 1.84 -0.54
CA VAL A 23 8.41 3.01 -1.31
C VAL A 23 7.64 3.98 -0.41
N GLY A 24 6.90 3.45 0.57
CA GLY A 24 6.10 4.22 1.51
C GLY A 24 4.79 4.76 0.91
N GLU A 25 4.25 4.14 -0.14
CA GLU A 25 3.00 4.52 -0.78
C GLU A 25 2.24 3.32 -1.36
N PHE A 26 0.94 3.52 -1.61
CA PHE A 26 0.11 2.58 -2.35
C PHE A 26 0.34 2.77 -3.85
N ARG A 27 0.59 1.69 -4.57
CA ARG A 27 0.75 1.65 -6.02
C ARG A 27 -0.36 0.83 -6.63
N ALA A 28 -0.98 1.38 -7.66
CA ALA A 28 -1.92 0.64 -8.49
C ALA A 28 -1.17 -0.45 -9.27
N VAL A 29 -1.64 -1.69 -9.16
CA VAL A 29 -1.13 -2.84 -9.93
C VAL A 29 -1.85 -2.96 -11.27
N THR A 30 -3.09 -2.45 -11.32
CA THR A 30 -3.93 -2.39 -12.51
C THR A 30 -4.45 -0.96 -12.68
N GLU A 31 -4.89 -0.60 -13.89
CA GLU A 31 -5.47 0.73 -14.14
C GLU A 31 -6.71 1.00 -13.28
N LEU A 32 -7.48 -0.05 -12.94
CA LEU A 32 -8.66 0.04 -12.08
C LEU A 32 -8.30 0.39 -10.63
N GLY A 33 -7.10 0.05 -10.17
CA GLY A 33 -6.63 0.38 -8.81
C GLY A 33 -6.06 1.79 -8.68
N ARG A 34 -5.97 2.58 -9.76
CA ARG A 34 -5.44 3.95 -9.71
C ARG A 34 -6.26 4.87 -8.79
N PRO A 35 -7.61 4.93 -8.90
CA PRO A 35 -8.42 5.76 -8.00
C PRO A 35 -8.25 5.33 -6.54
N ASP A 36 -8.17 4.02 -6.28
CA ASP A 36 -7.97 3.49 -4.92
C ASP A 36 -6.59 3.86 -4.37
N ALA A 37 -5.53 3.75 -5.17
CA ALA A 37 -4.18 4.14 -4.77
C ALA A 37 -4.10 5.66 -4.50
N GLU A 38 -4.71 6.49 -5.35
CA GLU A 38 -4.78 7.94 -5.15
C GLU A 38 -5.53 8.30 -3.86
N ASP A 39 -6.70 7.68 -3.62
CA ASP A 39 -7.47 7.91 -2.41
C ASP A 39 -6.68 7.50 -1.15
N LEU A 40 -6.11 6.29 -1.14
CA LEU A 40 -5.32 5.78 -0.02
C LEU A 40 -4.06 6.63 0.25
N ASN A 41 -3.39 7.12 -0.80
CA ASN A 41 -2.24 8.02 -0.65
C ASN A 41 -2.64 9.44 -0.20
N SER A 42 -3.88 9.86 -0.48
CA SER A 42 -4.40 11.14 0.02
C SER A 42 -4.70 11.13 1.52
N GLN A 43 -4.98 9.94 2.08
CA GLN A 43 -5.26 9.72 3.50
C GLN A 43 -3.98 9.70 4.34
N LYS A 44 -3.47 10.88 4.71
CA LYS A 44 -2.18 11.04 5.42
C LYS A 44 -2.03 10.19 6.67
N GLU A 45 -3.05 10.14 7.53
CA GLU A 45 -2.99 9.37 8.78
C GLU A 45 -2.82 7.87 8.53
N LEU A 46 -3.57 7.33 7.55
CA LEU A 46 -3.44 5.96 7.12
C LEU A 46 -2.04 5.69 6.56
N LEU A 47 -1.54 6.59 5.70
CA LEU A 47 -0.24 6.44 5.06
C LEU A 47 0.91 6.41 6.07
N GLU A 48 0.90 7.31 7.06
CA GLU A 48 1.88 7.34 8.14
C GLU A 48 1.80 6.09 9.03
N GLN A 49 0.59 5.63 9.36
CA GLN A 49 0.41 4.39 10.11
C GLN A 49 1.01 3.18 9.37
N ARG A 50 0.85 3.12 8.05
CA ARG A 50 1.41 2.03 7.23
C ARG A 50 2.94 2.11 7.13
N ARG A 51 3.50 3.31 7.03
CA ARG A 51 4.96 3.54 7.05
C ARG A 51 5.59 3.09 8.37
N ALA A 52 4.96 3.43 9.50
CA ALA A 52 5.44 3.04 10.83
C ALA A 52 5.25 1.55 11.16
N ALA A 53 4.39 0.83 10.42
CA ALA A 53 4.12 -0.58 10.69
C ALA A 53 5.33 -1.50 10.48
N VAL A 54 6.36 -1.06 9.74
CA VAL A 54 7.60 -1.84 9.57
C VAL A 54 8.36 -2.01 10.88
N ASP A 55 8.28 -1.04 11.80
CA ASP A 55 9.01 -1.02 13.07
C ASP A 55 8.45 -2.01 14.10
N THR A 56 7.31 -2.66 13.81
CA THR A 56 6.66 -3.61 14.72
C THR A 56 6.92 -5.08 14.38
N TYR A 57 7.87 -5.37 13.47
CA TYR A 57 8.25 -6.73 13.03
C TYR A 57 9.76 -6.93 13.13
#